data_AF-A0A7W0J144-F1
#
_entry.id   AF-A0A7W0J144-F1
#
_cell.length_a   1.000
_cell.length_b   1.000
_cell.length_c   1.000
_cell.angle_alpha   90.00
_cell.angle_beta   90.00
_cell.angle_gamma   90.00
#
_symmetry.space_group_name_H-M   'P 1'
#
loop_
_entity.id
_entity.type
_entity.pdbx_description
1 polymer ?
#
loop_
_entity_poly.entity_id
_entity_poly.type
_entity_poly.pdbx_seq_one_letter_code
_entity_poly.pdbx_strand_id
1 'polypeptide(L)'
;MNAFVFYSCANIPRYTGVKAATMDEFYEGIKNSGMETIFYHIYYSLYKRHVSQIDYMNDFAEWLWKTAGAQDIAERISVFDPAKIKSLSRTKTLILRILEEHKGENRDFARVARGKEFYFMGLLTFVAKSGIVAENEKEFFEGVKQSSVESVFYHLVGSRLRLKKVSNDFSEWLSV
;
A
#
# COMPACT_ATOMS: atom_id res chain seq x y z
N MET A 1 14.32 24.98 -16.28
CA MET A 1 13.86 23.75 -15.61
C MET A 1 14.44 23.74 -14.21
N ASN A 2 13.68 23.34 -13.19
CA ASN A 2 14.24 23.13 -11.86
C ASN A 2 14.87 21.73 -11.81
N ALA A 3 16.04 21.60 -11.19
CA ALA A 3 16.71 20.32 -11.01
C ALA A 3 15.81 19.31 -10.25
N PHE A 4 15.86 18.04 -10.64
CA PHE A 4 15.22 16.96 -9.90
C PHE A 4 16.06 16.60 -8.68
N VAL A 5 15.43 16.53 -7.50
CA VAL A 5 16.09 16.12 -6.26
C VAL A 5 15.56 14.75 -5.87
N PHE A 6 16.45 13.77 -5.80
CA PHE A 6 16.11 12.44 -5.31
C PHE A 6 16.03 12.46 -3.78
N TYR A 7 15.06 11.73 -3.23
CA TYR A 7 14.86 11.57 -1.81
C TYR A 7 15.08 10.11 -1.41
N SER A 8 15.78 9.89 -0.30
CA SER A 8 15.88 8.61 0.37
C SER A 8 14.74 8.45 1.38
N CYS A 9 14.28 7.21 1.56
CA CYS A 9 13.14 6.89 2.41
C CYS A 9 13.45 5.71 3.34
N ALA A 10 13.24 5.91 4.64
CA ALA A 10 13.19 4.82 5.62
C ALA A 10 11.73 4.50 5.95
N ASN A 11 11.33 3.24 5.74
CA ASN A 11 9.98 2.75 5.98
C ASN A 11 9.98 1.80 7.18
N ILE A 12 9.28 2.16 8.25
CA ILE A 12 9.22 1.39 9.50
C ILE A 12 7.79 0.88 9.70
N PRO A 13 7.55 -0.43 9.54
CA PRO A 13 6.28 -1.06 9.89
C PRO A 13 6.01 -0.94 11.39
N ARG A 14 4.79 -0.59 11.77
CA ARG A 14 4.37 -0.44 13.16
C ARG A 14 3.02 -1.12 13.39
N TYR A 15 2.96 -1.99 14.39
CA TYR A 15 1.68 -2.56 14.81
C TYR A 15 0.76 -1.49 15.40
N THR A 16 -0.52 -1.49 15.00
CA THR A 16 -1.49 -0.49 15.45
C THR A 16 -2.15 -0.82 16.79
N GLY A 17 -1.94 -2.04 17.32
CA GLY A 17 -2.66 -2.54 18.49
C GLY A 17 -3.99 -3.22 18.14
N VAL A 18 -4.40 -3.20 16.87
CA VAL A 18 -5.68 -3.77 16.40
C VAL A 18 -5.43 -5.09 15.69
N LYS A 19 -6.27 -6.08 15.95
CA LYS A 19 -6.26 -7.36 15.23
C LYS A 19 -7.69 -7.84 14.95
N ALA A 20 -7.84 -8.74 13.99
CA ALA A 20 -9.14 -9.33 13.64
C ALA A 20 -9.08 -10.85 13.49
N ALA A 21 -10.02 -11.53 14.14
CA ALA A 21 -10.29 -12.95 14.01
C ALA A 21 -11.63 -13.24 13.31
N THR A 22 -12.51 -12.24 13.16
CA THR A 22 -13.83 -12.37 12.51
C THR A 22 -13.99 -11.32 11.42
N MET A 23 -15.00 -11.49 10.57
CA MET A 23 -15.32 -10.50 9.54
C MET A 23 -15.70 -9.15 10.15
N ASP A 24 -16.45 -9.14 11.25
CA ASP A 24 -16.82 -7.91 11.95
C ASP A 24 -15.62 -7.18 12.56
N GLU A 25 -14.71 -7.93 13.20
CA GLU A 25 -13.46 -7.35 13.72
C GLU A 25 -12.59 -6.82 12.57
N PHE A 26 -12.59 -7.48 11.41
CA PHE A 26 -11.83 -7.06 10.23
C PHE A 26 -12.41 -5.80 9.59
N TYR A 27 -13.74 -5.77 9.40
CA TYR A 27 -14.45 -4.61 8.88
C TYR A 27 -14.26 -3.39 9.79
N GLU A 28 -14.50 -3.52 11.10
CA GLU A 28 -14.31 -2.42 12.05
C GLU A 28 -12.84 -2.02 12.18
N GLY A 29 -11.91 -2.98 12.11
CA GLY A 29 -10.47 -2.70 12.06
C GLY A 29 -10.09 -1.83 10.86
N ILE A 30 -10.56 -2.18 9.66
CA ILE A 30 -10.36 -1.36 8.45
C ILE A 30 -11.02 0.01 8.64
N LYS A 31 -12.31 0.05 9.00
CA LYS A 31 -13.10 1.27 9.14
C LYS A 31 -12.48 2.28 10.10
N ASN A 32 -11.93 1.83 11.22
CA ASN A 32 -11.32 2.68 12.23
C ASN A 32 -9.81 2.89 12.04
N SER A 33 -9.17 2.17 11.12
CA SER A 33 -7.74 2.35 10.82
C SER A 33 -7.40 3.69 10.16
N GLY A 34 -6.19 4.18 10.37
CA GLY A 34 -5.65 5.32 9.63
C GLY A 34 -5.24 4.96 8.20
N MET A 35 -4.99 5.99 7.37
CA MET A 35 -4.60 5.80 5.96
C MET A 35 -3.26 5.09 5.81
N GLU A 36 -2.37 5.21 6.79
CA GLU A 36 -1.09 4.50 6.86
C GLU A 36 -1.25 2.98 6.88
N THR A 37 -2.37 2.49 7.43
CA THR A 37 -2.70 1.06 7.45
C THR A 37 -3.12 0.58 6.07
N ILE A 38 -3.95 1.36 5.37
CA ILE A 38 -4.35 1.07 3.99
C ILE A 38 -3.15 1.14 3.06
N PHE A 39 -2.30 2.16 3.23
CA PHE A 39 -1.06 2.26 2.49
C PHE A 39 -0.17 1.03 2.71
N TYR A 40 0.03 0.61 3.96
CA TYR A 40 0.88 -0.54 4.26
C TYR A 40 0.36 -1.84 3.64
N HIS A 41 -0.91 -2.19 3.88
CA HIS A 41 -1.43 -3.50 3.49
C HIS A 41 -1.78 -3.61 2.01
N ILE A 42 -2.12 -2.50 1.33
CA ILE A 42 -2.47 -2.51 -0.10
C ILE A 42 -1.31 -2.04 -0.96
N TYR A 43 -0.74 -0.86 -0.69
CA TYR A 43 0.17 -0.20 -1.62
C TYR A 43 1.63 -0.60 -1.39
N TYR A 44 2.07 -0.63 -0.13
CA TYR A 44 3.41 -1.05 0.23
C TYR A 44 3.62 -2.55 -0.02
N SER A 45 2.56 -3.32 -0.17
CA SER A 45 2.61 -4.71 -0.64
C SER A 45 3.23 -4.84 -2.03
N LEU A 46 3.13 -3.83 -2.91
CA LEU A 46 3.87 -3.81 -4.17
C LEU A 46 5.39 -3.79 -3.94
N TYR A 47 5.85 -2.97 -2.99
CA TYR A 47 7.26 -2.94 -2.59
C TYR A 47 7.67 -4.27 -1.97
N LYS A 48 6.88 -4.78 -1.00
CA LYS A 48 7.15 -6.06 -0.33
C LYS A 48 7.23 -7.22 -1.31
N ARG A 49 6.40 -7.27 -2.35
CA ARG A 49 6.47 -8.31 -3.40
C ARG A 49 7.73 -8.24 -4.26
N HIS A 50 8.28 -7.03 -4.43
CA HIS A 50 9.53 -6.87 -5.14
C HIS A 50 10.72 -7.38 -4.30
N VAL A 51 10.69 -7.15 -2.98
CA VAL A 51 11.78 -7.55 -2.07
C VAL A 51 11.59 -8.93 -1.43
N SER A 52 10.36 -9.46 -1.42
CA SER A 52 9.96 -10.73 -0.81
C SER A 52 9.00 -11.48 -1.72
N GLN A 53 9.10 -12.81 -1.80
CA GLN A 53 8.25 -13.67 -2.62
C GLN A 53 6.83 -13.81 -2.02
N ILE A 54 6.02 -12.75 -2.08
CA ILE A 54 4.61 -12.79 -1.69
C ILE A 54 3.75 -13.05 -2.93
N ASP A 55 2.93 -14.11 -2.88
CA ASP A 55 2.13 -14.57 -4.02
C ASP A 55 0.93 -13.66 -4.35
N TYR A 56 0.45 -12.90 -3.36
CA TYR A 56 -0.78 -12.12 -3.46
C TYR A 56 -0.51 -10.64 -3.70
N MET A 57 -1.47 -9.98 -4.34
CA MET A 57 -1.36 -8.56 -4.68
C MET A 57 -1.32 -7.65 -3.45
N ASN A 58 -1.97 -8.05 -2.35
CA ASN A 58 -2.02 -7.30 -1.10
C ASN A 58 -2.28 -8.22 0.12
N ASP A 59 -1.96 -7.73 1.32
CA ASP A 59 -2.01 -8.52 2.56
C ASP A 59 -3.44 -8.91 2.96
N PHE A 60 -4.41 -8.03 2.69
CA PHE A 60 -5.81 -8.30 3.00
C PHE A 60 -6.31 -9.50 2.19
N ALA A 61 -6.06 -9.51 0.89
CA ALA A 61 -6.40 -10.62 0.01
C ALA A 61 -5.68 -11.91 0.42
N GLU A 62 -4.39 -11.84 0.75
CA GLU A 62 -3.64 -13.01 1.20
C GLU A 62 -4.27 -13.64 2.45
N TRP A 63 -4.53 -12.82 3.48
CA TRP A 63 -5.08 -13.34 4.73
C TRP A 63 -6.50 -13.88 4.55
N LEU A 64 -7.35 -13.17 3.82
CA LEU A 64 -8.71 -13.62 3.52
C LEU A 64 -8.71 -14.97 2.80
N TRP A 65 -7.80 -15.15 1.83
CA TRP A 65 -7.67 -16.39 1.07
C TRP A 65 -7.09 -17.54 1.90
N LYS A 66 -5.89 -17.34 2.46
CA LYS A 66 -5.10 -18.41 3.10
C LYS A 66 -5.60 -18.76 4.50
N THR A 67 -6.23 -17.82 5.19
CA THR A 67 -6.49 -17.93 6.63
C THR A 67 -7.97 -17.83 6.98
N ALA A 68 -8.67 -16.80 6.48
CA ALA A 68 -10.09 -16.62 6.78
C ALA A 68 -10.98 -17.59 5.97
N GLY A 69 -10.50 -18.07 4.82
CA GLY A 69 -11.29 -18.92 3.92
C GLY A 69 -12.34 -18.16 3.09
N ALA A 70 -12.21 -16.83 3.00
CA ALA A 70 -13.11 -15.93 2.27
C ALA A 70 -12.53 -15.58 0.89
N GLN A 71 -12.45 -16.60 0.02
CA GLN A 71 -11.77 -16.52 -1.28
C GLN A 71 -12.40 -15.48 -2.22
N ASP A 72 -13.73 -15.38 -2.24
CA ASP A 72 -14.45 -14.43 -3.09
C ASP A 72 -14.16 -12.97 -2.71
N ILE A 73 -14.08 -12.66 -1.41
CA ILE A 73 -13.66 -11.33 -0.94
C ILE A 73 -12.19 -11.09 -1.32
N ALA A 74 -11.34 -12.10 -1.12
CA ALA A 74 -9.91 -12.01 -1.44
C ALA A 74 -9.67 -11.68 -2.92
N GLU A 75 -10.39 -12.31 -3.85
CA GLU A 75 -10.32 -12.00 -5.28
C GLU A 75 -10.75 -10.57 -5.57
N ARG A 76 -11.89 -10.15 -5.02
CA ARG A 76 -12.42 -8.78 -5.21
C ARG A 76 -11.48 -7.72 -4.65
N ILE A 77 -10.75 -8.00 -3.57
CA ILE A 77 -9.75 -7.09 -3.01
C ILE A 77 -8.40 -7.19 -3.76
N SER A 78 -8.09 -8.31 -4.41
CA SER A 78 -6.83 -8.48 -5.16
C SER A 78 -6.73 -7.54 -6.37
N VAL A 79 -7.86 -7.08 -6.91
CA VAL A 79 -7.89 -6.18 -8.09
C VAL A 79 -7.39 -4.76 -7.81
N PHE A 80 -7.23 -4.37 -6.55
CA PHE A 80 -6.73 -3.05 -6.19
C PHE A 80 -5.26 -2.90 -6.63
N ASP A 81 -5.07 -2.23 -7.76
CA ASP A 81 -3.76 -1.93 -8.34
C ASP A 81 -3.21 -0.59 -7.78
N PRO A 82 -2.09 -0.64 -7.02
CA PRO A 82 -1.42 0.55 -6.48
C PRO A 82 -1.01 1.58 -7.55
N ALA A 83 -0.76 1.16 -8.79
CA ALA A 83 -0.40 2.06 -9.87
C ALA A 83 -1.60 2.90 -10.37
N LYS A 84 -2.81 2.32 -10.36
CA LYS A 84 -4.02 2.92 -10.93
C LYS A 84 -4.80 3.77 -9.93
N ILE A 85 -4.92 3.34 -8.68
CA ILE A 85 -5.79 4.02 -7.71
C ILE A 85 -5.04 5.08 -6.94
N LYS A 86 -5.39 6.35 -7.17
CA LYS A 86 -4.65 7.52 -6.65
C LYS A 86 -5.10 8.01 -5.27
N SER A 87 -5.96 7.27 -4.58
CA SER A 87 -6.57 7.74 -3.32
C SER A 87 -6.73 6.62 -2.31
N LEU A 88 -6.02 6.74 -1.18
CA LEU A 88 -6.12 5.83 -0.05
C LEU A 88 -7.52 5.81 0.55
N SER A 89 -8.18 6.98 0.63
CA SER A 89 -9.55 7.06 1.13
C SER A 89 -10.53 6.34 0.22
N ARG A 90 -10.40 6.51 -1.11
CA ARG A 90 -11.22 5.77 -2.08
C ARG A 90 -10.99 4.27 -1.98
N THR A 91 -9.74 3.82 -1.88
CA THR A 91 -9.40 2.40 -1.70
C THR A 91 -10.05 1.84 -0.45
N LYS A 92 -9.94 2.55 0.69
CA LYS A 92 -10.60 2.16 1.93
C LYS A 92 -12.11 2.04 1.78
N THR A 93 -12.76 3.04 1.19
CA THR A 93 -14.21 3.02 0.95
C THR A 93 -14.63 1.84 0.06
N LEU A 94 -13.87 1.55 -1.00
CA LEU A 94 -14.19 0.41 -1.88
C LEU A 94 -14.02 -0.93 -1.17
N ILE A 95 -12.99 -1.08 -0.33
CA ILE A 95 -12.81 -2.30 0.50
C ILE A 95 -13.98 -2.47 1.47
N LEU A 96 -14.36 -1.41 2.19
CA LEU A 96 -15.50 -1.47 3.13
C LEU A 96 -16.81 -1.83 2.42
N ARG A 97 -17.04 -1.27 1.23
CA ARG A 97 -18.19 -1.61 0.41
C ARG A 97 -18.20 -3.09 -0.02
N ILE A 98 -17.03 -3.62 -0.43
CA ILE A 98 -16.90 -5.05 -0.78
C ILE A 98 -17.30 -5.94 0.40
N LEU A 99 -16.87 -5.60 1.61
CA LEU A 99 -17.19 -6.31 2.84
C LEU A 99 -18.67 -6.18 3.22
N GLU A 100 -19.25 -4.99 3.12
CA GLU A 100 -20.67 -4.74 3.37
C GLU A 100 -21.58 -5.53 2.44
N GLU A 101 -21.27 -5.53 1.14
CA GLU A 101 -22.01 -6.31 0.14
C GLU A 101 -21.94 -7.81 0.45
N HIS A 102 -20.76 -8.33 0.81
CA HIS A 102 -20.61 -9.73 1.17
C HIS A 102 -21.42 -10.10 2.44
N LYS A 103 -21.39 -9.25 3.47
CA LYS A 103 -22.17 -9.45 4.70
C LYS A 103 -23.68 -9.41 4.44
N GLY A 104 -24.15 -8.52 3.55
CA GLY A 104 -25.56 -8.41 3.19
C GLY A 104 -26.14 -9.66 2.53
N GLU A 105 -25.29 -10.51 1.96
CA GLU A 105 -25.66 -11.81 1.38
C GLU A 105 -25.66 -12.95 2.43
N ASN A 106 -25.61 -12.62 3.72
CA ASN A 106 -25.48 -13.56 4.84
C ASN A 106 -24.27 -14.50 4.71
N ARG A 107 -23.19 -14.02 4.08
CA ARG A 107 -21.92 -14.73 3.97
C ARG A 107 -20.96 -14.16 5.01
N ASP A 108 -20.37 -15.04 5.81
CA ASP A 108 -19.38 -14.73 6.83
C ASP A 108 -18.38 -15.89 6.90
N PHE A 109 -17.18 -15.63 7.43
CA PHE A 109 -16.20 -16.66 7.69
C PHE A 109 -16.14 -17.02 9.18
N ALA A 110 -15.83 -18.29 9.46
CA ALA A 110 -15.67 -18.76 10.82
C ALA A 110 -14.55 -18.00 11.53
N ARG A 111 -14.69 -17.82 12.85
CA ARG A 111 -13.65 -17.19 13.67
C ARG A 111 -12.31 -17.90 13.46
N VAL A 112 -11.31 -17.12 13.07
CA VAL A 112 -9.95 -17.59 12.83
C VAL A 112 -9.29 -18.02 14.15
N ALA A 113 -8.49 -19.08 14.09
CA ALA A 113 -7.77 -19.61 15.22
C ALA A 113 -6.81 -18.58 15.85
N ARG A 114 -6.61 -18.69 17.17
CA ARG A 114 -5.64 -17.86 17.91
C ARG A 114 -4.23 -18.00 17.31
N GLY A 115 -3.54 -16.88 17.15
CA GLY A 115 -2.23 -16.78 16.52
C GLY A 115 -2.28 -16.62 14.99
N LYS A 116 -3.46 -16.68 14.39
CA LYS A 116 -3.67 -16.48 12.94
C LYS A 116 -4.53 -15.25 12.62
N GLU A 117 -4.84 -14.43 13.61
CA GLU A 117 -5.58 -13.18 13.41
C GLU A 117 -4.89 -12.29 12.37
N PHE A 118 -5.67 -11.45 11.70
CA PHE A 118 -5.11 -10.36 10.91
C PHE A 118 -4.55 -9.29 11.85
N TYR A 119 -3.30 -8.89 11.68
CA TYR A 119 -2.69 -7.82 12.46
C TYR A 119 -2.63 -6.56 11.63
N PHE A 120 -3.33 -5.52 12.08
CA PHE A 120 -3.29 -4.22 11.41
C PHE A 120 -1.96 -3.54 11.68
N MET A 121 -1.24 -3.26 10.60
CA MET A 121 0.06 -2.61 10.60
C MET A 121 -0.05 -1.29 9.86
N GLY A 122 0.57 -0.25 10.39
CA GLY A 122 0.80 1.02 9.70
C GLY A 122 2.23 1.15 9.24
N LEU A 123 2.48 2.09 8.33
CA LEU A 123 3.84 2.43 7.90
C LEU A 123 4.20 3.86 8.33
N LEU A 124 5.30 3.99 9.08
CA LEU A 124 5.96 5.27 9.31
C LEU A 124 7.03 5.47 8.25
N THR A 125 6.97 6.59 7.52
CA THR A 125 7.94 6.91 6.46
C THR A 125 8.70 8.18 6.80
N PHE A 126 10.02 8.07 6.88
CA PHE A 126 10.94 9.20 7.02
C PHE A 126 11.57 9.49 5.67
N VAL A 127 11.51 10.75 5.23
CA VAL A 127 11.98 11.18 3.92
C VAL A 127 13.09 12.21 4.10
N ALA A 128 14.22 12.01 3.45
CA ALA A 128 15.37 12.93 3.47
C ALA A 128 15.95 13.08 2.06
N LYS A 129 16.62 14.20 1.79
CA LYS A 129 17.34 14.38 0.51
C LYS A 129 18.45 13.32 0.42
N SER A 130 18.60 12.65 -0.72
CA SER A 130 19.68 11.67 -0.91
C SER A 130 21.02 12.33 -1.22
N GLY A 131 21.02 13.61 -1.59
CA GLY A 131 22.19 14.31 -2.13
C GLY A 131 22.37 14.16 -3.64
N ILE A 132 21.59 13.28 -4.28
CA ILE A 132 21.58 13.10 -5.73
C ILE A 132 20.64 14.14 -6.34
N VAL A 133 21.16 14.90 -7.30
CA VAL A 133 20.44 15.95 -8.03
C VAL A 133 20.68 15.75 -9.52
N ALA A 134 19.65 15.98 -10.33
CA ALA A 134 19.74 15.91 -11.78
C ALA A 134 19.23 17.19 -12.44
N GLU A 135 20.06 17.82 -13.25
CA GLU A 135 19.72 19.03 -14.00
C GLU A 135 19.24 18.73 -15.43
N ASN A 136 19.50 17.51 -15.92
CA ASN A 136 19.14 17.04 -17.26
C ASN A 136 18.78 15.53 -17.27
N GLU A 137 18.20 15.06 -18.37
CA GLU A 137 17.69 13.68 -18.51
C GLU A 137 18.78 12.61 -18.30
N LYS A 138 20.01 12.89 -18.72
CA LYS A 138 21.14 11.96 -18.56
C LYS A 138 21.50 11.80 -17.08
N GLU A 139 21.61 12.91 -16.35
CA GLU A 139 21.83 12.88 -14.89
C GLU A 139 20.66 12.24 -14.15
N PHE A 140 19.44 12.44 -14.63
CA PHE A 140 18.26 11.81 -14.05
C PHE A 140 18.32 10.28 -14.19
N PHE A 141 18.67 9.78 -15.38
CA PHE A 141 18.83 8.34 -15.60
C PHE A 141 19.92 7.73 -14.70
N GLU A 142 21.07 8.41 -14.57
CA GLU A 142 22.14 7.98 -13.66
C GLU A 142 21.71 8.09 -12.18
N GLY A 143 20.93 9.10 -11.82
CA GLY A 143 20.38 9.27 -10.48
C GLY A 143 19.39 8.17 -10.11
N VAL A 144 18.54 7.72 -11.04
CA VAL A 144 17.64 6.57 -10.84
C VAL A 144 18.44 5.29 -10.59
N LYS A 145 19.51 5.03 -11.35
CA LYS A 145 20.37 3.84 -11.15
C LYS A 145 21.07 3.82 -9.79
N GLN A 146 21.45 4.98 -9.29
CA GLN A 146 22.12 5.13 -7.99
C GLN A 146 21.14 5.14 -6.81
N SER A 147 19.85 5.35 -7.07
CA SER A 147 18.82 5.42 -6.05
C SER A 147 18.46 4.04 -5.52
N SER A 148 18.17 3.97 -4.22
CA SER A 148 17.65 2.74 -3.62
C SER A 148 16.25 2.43 -4.15
N VAL A 149 15.81 1.18 -4.02
CA VAL A 149 14.45 0.77 -4.42
C VAL A 149 13.39 1.54 -3.63
N GLU A 150 13.65 1.88 -2.37
CA GLU A 150 12.76 2.71 -1.53
C GLU A 150 12.62 4.14 -2.08
N SER A 151 13.72 4.72 -2.58
CA SER A 151 13.70 6.03 -3.22
C SER A 151 12.87 6.00 -4.50
N VAL A 152 13.10 4.99 -5.35
CA VAL A 152 12.33 4.80 -6.59
C VAL A 152 10.84 4.57 -6.28
N PHE A 153 10.53 3.70 -5.32
CA PHE A 153 9.16 3.45 -4.88
C PHE A 153 8.49 4.70 -4.30
N TYR A 154 9.23 5.50 -3.53
CA TYR A 154 8.74 6.77 -3.01
C TYR A 154 8.35 7.71 -4.15
N HIS A 155 9.24 7.95 -5.10
CA HIS A 155 8.97 8.89 -6.19
C HIS A 155 7.89 8.41 -7.17
N LEU A 156 7.77 7.11 -7.41
CA LEU A 156 6.76 6.53 -8.30
C LEU A 156 5.38 6.37 -7.65
N VAL A 157 5.34 6.01 -6.36
CA VAL A 157 4.10 5.58 -5.67
C VAL A 157 3.87 6.39 -4.39
N GLY A 158 4.85 6.43 -3.49
CA GLY A 158 4.69 6.96 -2.13
C GLY A 158 4.34 8.46 -2.08
N SER A 159 5.10 9.29 -2.78
CA SER A 159 4.93 10.75 -2.83
C SER A 159 3.59 11.13 -3.46
N ARG A 160 3.22 10.47 -4.56
CA ARG A 160 1.96 10.68 -5.25
C ARG A 160 0.75 10.49 -4.33
N LEU A 161 0.72 9.41 -3.55
CA LEU A 161 -0.41 9.12 -2.66
C LEU A 161 -0.44 10.02 -1.42
N ARG A 162 0.73 10.32 -0.84
CA ARG A 162 0.84 11.22 0.32
C ARG A 162 0.52 12.68 -0.02
N LEU A 163 1.00 13.15 -1.16
CA LEU A 163 0.86 14.53 -1.63
C LEU A 163 -0.38 14.73 -2.52
N LYS A 164 -1.18 13.66 -2.73
CA LYS A 164 -2.40 13.66 -3.57
C LYS A 164 -2.14 14.19 -4.99
N LYS A 165 -0.97 13.87 -5.56
CA LYS A 165 -0.59 14.30 -6.90
C LYS A 165 -1.36 13.54 -7.98
N VAL A 166 -1.52 14.18 -9.13
CA VAL A 166 -2.13 13.56 -10.31
C VAL A 166 -1.17 12.53 -10.92
N SER A 167 0.13 12.81 -10.91
CA SER A 167 1.17 11.95 -11.47
C SER A 167 2.26 11.66 -10.43
N ASN A 168 3.29 10.93 -10.85
CA ASN A 168 4.46 10.62 -10.02
C ASN A 168 5.58 11.64 -10.28
N ASP A 169 6.53 11.76 -9.34
CA ASP A 169 7.56 12.81 -9.40
C ASP A 169 8.41 12.73 -10.67
N PHE A 170 8.73 11.50 -11.13
CA PHE A 170 9.53 11.29 -12.33
C PHE A 170 8.81 11.73 -13.60
N SER A 171 7.55 11.30 -13.77
CA SER A 171 6.75 11.69 -14.93
C SER A 171 6.44 13.19 -14.95
N GLU A 172 6.23 13.82 -13.79
CA GLU A 172 6.04 15.28 -13.72
C GLU A 172 7.30 16.01 -14.19
N TRP A 173 8.48 15.58 -13.74
CA TRP A 173 9.73 16.24 -14.10
C TRP A 173 10.13 16.04 -15.57
N LEU A 174 9.96 14.83 -16.12
CA LEU A 174 10.26 14.53 -17.53
C LEU A 174 9.28 15.15 -18.54
N SER A 175 8.16 15.70 -18.08
CA SER A 175 7.14 16.31 -18.95
C SER A 175 7.38 17.79 -19.25
N VAL A 176 8.40 18.38 -18.63
CA VAL A 176 8.79 19.80 -18.73
C VAL A 176 10.00 19.95 -19.62
#